data_AF-A0A4Q0T683-F1
#
_entry.id   AF-A0A4Q0T683-F1
#
_cell.length_a   1.000
_cell.length_b   1.000
_cell.length_c   1.000
_cell.angle_alpha   90.00
_cell.angle_beta   90.00
_cell.angle_gamma   90.00
#
_symmetry.space_group_name_H-M   'P 1'
#
loop_
_entity.id
_entity.type
_entity.pdbx_description
1 polymer ?
#
loop_
_entity_poly.entity_id
_entity_poly.type
_entity_poly.pdbx_seq_one_letter_code
_entity_poly.pdbx_strand_id
1 'polypeptide(L)' 'MTPVSADLIEWADIVFPMEGAHLRRLNWRFPVQMRQKRAIVLNIRDDYDFMDPDLIELLRSRLRTHIEM' A
#
# COMPACT_ATOMS: atom_id res chain seq x y z
N MET A 1 -12.84 5.56 -9.46
CA MET A 1 -11.47 5.38 -8.96
C MET A 1 -11.09 6.61 -8.17
N THR A 2 -10.71 6.47 -6.89
CA THR A 2 -10.26 7.59 -6.05
C THR A 2 -8.73 7.64 -6.09
N PRO A 3 -8.11 8.71 -6.63
CA PRO A 3 -6.66 8.82 -6.67
C PRO A 3 -6.07 9.04 -5.27
N VAL A 4 -4.83 8.60 -5.06
CA VAL A 4 -4.07 8.91 -3.83
C VAL A 4 -3.75 10.40 -3.81
N SER A 5 -4.00 11.07 -2.67
CA SER A 5 -3.66 12.46 -2.40
C SER A 5 -2.53 12.56 -1.35
N ALA A 6 -1.92 13.73 -1.25
CA ALA A 6 -0.89 14.01 -0.25
C ALA A 6 -1.43 13.87 1.18
N ASP A 7 -2.62 14.41 1.47
CA ASP A 7 -3.26 14.38 2.79
C ASP A 7 -3.48 12.95 3.29
N LEU A 8 -3.82 12.00 2.40
CA LEU A 8 -3.94 10.58 2.75
C LEU A 8 -2.62 9.99 3.22
N ILE A 9 -1.51 10.35 2.55
CA ILE A 9 -0.17 9.88 2.91
C ILE A 9 0.27 10.53 4.23
N GLU A 10 -0.01 11.82 4.42
CA GLU A 10 0.29 12.55 5.65
C GLU A 10 -0.47 12.01 6.85
N TRP A 11 -1.71 11.59 6.66
CA TRP A 11 -2.51 10.96 7.72
C TRP A 11 -2.07 9.54 8.06
N ALA A 12 -1.62 8.75 7.07
CA ALA A 12 -1.28 7.35 7.28
C ALA A 12 -0.02 7.15 8.15
N ASP A 13 -0.06 6.24 9.13
CA ASP A 13 1.13 5.81 9.87
C ASP A 13 2.05 4.91 9.02
N ILE A 14 1.45 4.01 8.25
CA ILE A 14 2.13 3.06 7.38
C ILE A 14 1.39 3.00 6.03
N VAL A 15 2.15 2.96 4.94
CA VAL A 15 1.64 2.77 3.59
C VAL A 15 1.99 1.36 3.10
N PHE A 16 1.02 0.63 2.55
CA PHE A 16 1.21 -0.71 2.00
C PHE A 16 0.93 -0.74 0.49
N PRO A 17 1.91 -0.39 -0.37
CA PRO A 17 1.75 -0.56 -1.82
C PRO A 17 1.73 -2.04 -2.20
N MET A 18 0.83 -2.44 -3.11
CA MET A 18 0.78 -3.84 -3.58
C MET A 18 2.08 -4.26 -4.27
N GLU A 19 2.65 -3.37 -5.08
CA GLU A 19 3.81 -3.67 -5.94
C GLU A 19 4.87 -2.56 -5.86
N GLY A 20 6.10 -2.89 -6.23
CA GLY A 20 7.19 -1.91 -6.26
C GLY A 20 6.92 -0.74 -7.22
N ALA A 21 6.17 -0.96 -8.30
CA ALA A 21 5.75 0.11 -9.21
C ALA A 21 4.84 1.14 -8.52
N HIS A 22 3.96 0.70 -7.62
CA HIS A 22 3.12 1.60 -6.81
C HIS A 22 3.99 2.49 -5.92
N LEU A 23 4.96 1.92 -5.21
CA LEU A 23 5.87 2.68 -4.35
C LEU A 23 6.70 3.70 -5.16
N ARG A 24 7.21 3.30 -6.33
CA ARG A 24 7.94 4.22 -7.22
C ARG A 24 7.07 5.42 -7.63
N ARG A 25 5.81 5.18 -8.01
CA ARG A 25 4.87 6.25 -8.36
C ARG A 25 4.58 7.19 -7.17
N LEU A 26 4.42 6.64 -5.96
CA LEU A 26 4.21 7.43 -4.75
C LEU A 26 5.42 8.30 -4.42
N ASN A 27 6.64 7.74 -4.46
CA ASN A 27 7.87 8.49 -4.20
C ASN A 27 8.12 9.58 -5.24
N TRP A 28 7.77 9.32 -6.51
CA TRP A 28 7.90 10.33 -7.56
C TRP A 28 6.87 11.46 -7.42
N ARG A 29 5.63 11.14 -7.05
CA ARG A 29 4.53 12.12 -6.98
C ARG A 29 4.46 12.88 -5.64
N PHE A 30 4.87 12.25 -4.55
CA PHE A 30 4.76 12.77 -3.18
C PHE A 30 6.10 12.63 -2.41
N PRO A 31 7.22 13.17 -2.96
CA PRO A 31 8.55 12.93 -2.40
C PRO A 31 8.71 13.46 -0.97
N VAL A 32 8.04 14.57 -0.63
CA VAL A 32 8.11 15.18 0.71
C VAL A 32 7.37 14.32 1.73
N GLN A 33 6.13 13.96 1.42
CA GLN A 33 5.27 13.17 2.30
C GLN A 33 5.86 11.78 2.52
N MET A 34 6.32 11.12 1.45
CA MET A 34 6.86 9.76 1.55
C MET A 34 8.18 9.69 2.31
N ARG A 35 8.98 10.77 2.39
CA ARG A 35 10.29 10.77 3.08
C ARG A 35 10.18 10.40 4.56
N GLN A 36 9.07 10.75 5.20
CA GLN A 36 8.85 10.50 6.62
C GLN A 36 7.95 9.29 6.89
N LYS A 37 7.52 8.58 5.84
CA LYS A 37 6.51 7.52 5.96
C LYS A 37 7.15 6.15 5.85
N ARG A 38 6.70 5.26 6.74
CA ARG A 38 7.02 3.84 6.62
C ARG A 38 6.21 3.25 5.48
N ALA A 39 6.88 2.69 4.48
CA ALA A 39 6.24 2.03 3.35
C ALA A 39 6.72 0.58 3.22
N ILE A 40 5.80 -0.37 3.07
CA ILE A 40 6.09 -1.80 2.96
C ILE A 40 5.40 -2.36 1.72
N VAL A 41 6.19 -2.82 0.75
CA VAL A 41 5.64 -3.41 -0.49
C VAL A 41 5.20 -4.85 -0.22
N LEU A 42 3.95 -5.17 -0.53
CA LEU A 42 3.38 -6.50 -0.26
C LEU A 42 3.77 -7.55 -1.31
N ASN A 43 4.27 -7.13 -2.47
CA ASN A 43 4.59 -7.97 -3.63
C ASN A 43 3.39 -8.83 -4.07
N ILE A 44 2.22 -8.20 -4.15
CA ILE A 44 0.98 -8.80 -4.64
C ILE A 44 0.69 -8.20 -6.01
N ARG A 45 0.48 -9.05 -7.02
CA ARG A 45 0.15 -8.64 -8.38
C ARG A 45 -1.33 -8.26 -8.50
N ASP A 46 -1.63 -7.34 -9.40
CA ASP A 46 -2.99 -6.91 -9.74
C ASP A 46 -3.70 -7.92 -10.68
N ASP A 47 -3.80 -9.17 -10.25
CA ASP A 47 -4.40 -10.28 -11.02
C ASP A 47 -5.70 -10.81 -10.37
N TYR A 48 -6.36 -10.01 -9.52
CA TYR A 48 -7.52 -10.42 -8.72
C TYR A 48 -8.74 -9.54 -9.03
N ASP A 49 -9.93 -10.13 -8.98
CA ASP A 49 -11.17 -9.39 -9.10
C ASP A 49 -11.48 -8.58 -7.83
N PHE A 50 -12.39 -7.62 -7.96
CA PHE A 50 -12.86 -6.84 -6.82
C PHE A 50 -13.48 -7.77 -5.76
N MET A 51 -12.92 -7.71 -4.54
CA MET A 51 -13.33 -8.53 -3.38
C MET A 51 -13.07 -10.04 -3.52
N ASP A 52 -12.10 -10.43 -4.37
CA ASP A 52 -11.67 -11.83 -4.48
C ASP A 52 -11.26 -12.40 -3.09
N PRO A 53 -11.87 -13.51 -2.64
CA PRO A 53 -11.54 -14.15 -1.37
C PRO A 53 -10.06 -14.52 -1.22
N ASP A 54 -9.40 -14.95 -2.29
CA ASP A 54 -7.99 -15.37 -2.24
C ASP A 54 -7.07 -14.16 -1.99
N LEU A 55 -7.42 -13.00 -2.57
CA LEU A 55 -6.72 -11.74 -2.29
C LEU A 55 -6.90 -11.33 -0.83
N ILE A 56 -8.11 -11.47 -0.27
CA ILE A 56 -8.39 -11.12 1.12
C ILE A 56 -7.52 -11.97 2.06
N GLU A 57 -7.49 -13.29 1.88
CA GLU A 57 -6.66 -14.17 2.70
C GLU A 57 -5.17 -13.87 2.57
N LEU A 58 -4.70 -13.60 1.34
CA LEU A 58 -3.31 -13.19 1.10
C LEU A 58 -2.96 -11.88 1.81
N LEU A 59 -3.83 -10.87 1.74
CA LEU A 59 -3.65 -9.59 2.43
C LEU A 59 -3.59 -9.79 3.94
N ARG A 60 -4.51 -10.57 4.53
CA ARG A 60 -4.50 -10.88 5.97
C ARG A 60 -3.18 -11.52 6.38
N SER A 61 -2.71 -12.52 5.62
CA SER A 61 -1.44 -13.21 5.89
C SER A 61 -0.24 -12.25 5.88
N ARG A 62 -0.14 -11.37 4.88
CA ARG A 62 0.98 -10.43 4.75
C ARG A 62 0.94 -9.33 5.81
N LEU A 63 -0.25 -8.79 6.11
CA LEU A 63 -0.40 -7.66 7.04
C LEU A 63 -0.13 -8.04 8.49
N ARG A 64 -0.42 -9.29 8.90
CA ARG A 64 -0.14 -9.79 10.27
C ARG A 64 1.32 -9.65 10.72
N THR A 65 2.26 -9.58 9.78
CA THR A 65 3.70 -9.41 10.11
C THR A 65 4.07 -7.95 10.39
N HIS A 66 3.15 -7.00 10.17
CA HIS A 66 3.44 -5.57 10.18
C HIS A 66 2.53 -4.75 11.10
N ILE A 67 1.30 -5.22 11.32
CA ILE A 67 0.31 -4.57 12.19
C ILE A 67 -0.42 -5.62 13.03
N GLU A 68 -0.86 -5.21 14.21
CA GLU A 68 -1.80 -6.00 15.02
C GLU A 68 -3.18 -5.98 14.32
N MET A 69 -3.82 -7.15 14.24
CA MET A 69 -5.06 -7.38 13.51
C MET A 69 -6.17 -7.90 14.41
#